data_AF-A0A368FAP6-F1
#
_entry.id   AF-A0A368FAP6-F1
#
_cell.length_a   1.000
_cell.length_b   1.000
_cell.length_c   1.000
_cell.angle_alpha   90.00
_cell.angle_beta   90.00
_cell.angle_gamma   90.00
#
_symmetry.space_group_name_H-M   'P 1'
#
loop_
_entity.id
_entity.type
_entity.pdbx_description
1 polymer ?
#
loop_
_entity_poly.entity_id
_entity_poly.type
_entity_poly.pdbx_seq_one_letter_code
_entity_poly.pdbx_strand_id
1 'polypeptide(L)'
;MESILALFFLCEFSVRMWCVSADAKYVGYRGRLRYLTRLVCFVDIIIIIVTILMVYLEKSYISDKTLDYLRLIQILRLFHIDRQMTTWRLIKNMIMLGKWELLAAYYITFILCLLMVNLIYISDNEGFVLELPKNSSQINSALTLWLL
;
A
#
# COMPACT_ATOMS: atom_id res chain seq x y z
N MET A 1 -22.72 -12.04 10.43
CA MET A 1 -22.28 -12.48 9.08
C MET A 1 -20.77 -12.67 9.05
N GLU A 2 -20.02 -11.91 9.85
CA GLU A 2 -18.55 -12.00 9.97
C GLU A 2 -18.05 -13.35 10.47
N SER A 3 -18.77 -14.02 11.37
CA SER A 3 -18.37 -15.32 11.94
C SER A 3 -18.28 -16.43 10.89
N ILE A 4 -19.22 -16.48 9.94
CA ILE A 4 -19.23 -17.44 8.82
C ILE A 4 -18.05 -17.18 7.89
N LEU A 5 -17.77 -15.91 7.59
CA LEU A 5 -16.61 -15.52 6.79
C LEU A 5 -15.33 -15.93 7.51
N ALA A 6 -15.18 -15.63 8.79
CA ALA A 6 -14.01 -16.01 9.59
C ALA A 6 -13.75 -17.53 9.55
N LEU A 7 -14.82 -18.34 9.64
CA LEU A 7 -14.73 -19.80 9.58
C LEU A 7 -14.31 -20.30 8.18
N PHE A 8 -14.85 -19.70 7.12
CA PHE A 8 -14.44 -19.97 5.74
C PHE A 8 -12.95 -19.64 5.52
N PHE A 9 -12.47 -18.51 6.04
CA PHE A 9 -11.06 -18.10 5.94
C PHE A 9 -10.12 -18.99 6.75
N LEU A 10 -10.55 -19.44 7.94
CA LEU A 10 -9.79 -20.40 8.72
C LEU A 10 -9.62 -21.72 7.96
N CYS A 11 -10.71 -22.21 7.35
CA CYS A 11 -10.69 -23.43 6.56
C CYS A 11 -9.80 -23.30 5.32
N GLU A 12 -9.91 -22.19 4.57
CA GLU A 12 -9.07 -21.89 3.41
C GLU A 12 -7.58 -21.86 3.80
N PHE A 13 -7.23 -21.23 4.93
CA PHE A 13 -5.86 -21.19 5.44
C PHE A 13 -5.36 -22.59 5.81
N SER A 14 -6.16 -23.38 6.52
CA SER A 14 -5.80 -24.75 6.89
C SER A 14 -5.54 -25.63 5.67
N VAL A 15 -6.41 -25.55 4.65
CA VAL A 15 -6.24 -26.27 3.38
C VAL A 15 -4.97 -25.79 2.66
N ARG A 16 -4.71 -24.49 2.63
CA ARG A 16 -3.50 -23.92 2.02
C ARG A 16 -2.22 -24.40 2.72
N MET A 17 -2.21 -24.40 4.06
CA MET A 17 -1.09 -24.91 4.84
C MET A 17 -0.87 -26.41 4.60
N TRP A 18 -1.95 -27.17 4.41
CA TRP A 18 -1.92 -28.58 4.05
C TRP A 18 -1.32 -28.80 2.66
N CYS A 19 -1.74 -28.03 1.66
CA CYS A 19 -1.21 -28.10 0.29
C CYS A 19 0.28 -27.71 0.21
N VAL A 20 0.73 -26.73 1.00
CA VAL A 20 2.15 -26.33 1.07
C VAL A 20 3.01 -27.45 1.66
N SER A 21 2.44 -28.33 2.49
CA SER A 21 3.14 -29.48 3.05
C SER A 21 3.31 -30.64 2.06
N ALA A 22 2.60 -30.62 0.93
CA ALA A 22 2.67 -31.65 -0.12
C ALA A 22 3.74 -31.36 -1.20
N ASP A 23 4.35 -30.17 -1.19
CA ASP A 23 5.36 -29.80 -2.18
C ASP A 23 6.74 -30.37 -1.80
N ALA A 24 7.17 -31.41 -2.51
CA ALA A 24 8.43 -32.14 -2.28
C ALA A 24 9.70 -31.27 -2.50
N LYS A 25 9.55 -30.05 -3.03
CA LYS A 25 10.66 -29.11 -3.27
C LYS A 25 11.22 -28.46 -2.00
N TYR A 26 10.55 -28.59 -0.86
CA TYR A 26 10.92 -27.96 0.43
C TYR A 26 11.08 -28.97 1.59
N VAL A 27 11.69 -30.13 1.33
CA VAL A 27 12.03 -31.09 2.39
C VAL A 27 13.18 -30.51 3.24
N GLY A 28 12.87 -30.11 4.48
CA GLY A 28 13.83 -29.64 5.49
C GLY A 28 13.40 -28.38 6.26
N TYR A 29 13.89 -28.23 7.49
CA TYR A 29 13.54 -27.13 8.42
C TYR A 29 13.88 -25.73 7.84
N ARG A 30 14.97 -25.61 7.08
CA ARG A 30 15.40 -24.36 6.41
C ARG A 30 14.58 -23.99 5.17
N GLY A 31 14.02 -24.98 4.46
CA GLY A 31 13.14 -24.75 3.30
C GLY A 31 11.76 -24.22 3.69
N ARG A 32 11.20 -24.79 4.77
CA ARG A 32 9.92 -24.37 5.38
C ARG A 32 9.95 -22.93 5.91
N LEU A 33 11.05 -22.53 6.57
CA LEU A 33 11.23 -21.16 7.07
C LEU A 33 11.26 -20.13 5.94
N ARG A 34 11.97 -20.39 4.84
CA ARG A 34 12.07 -19.44 3.71
C ARG A 34 10.73 -19.26 2.98
N TYR A 35 9.87 -20.28 2.97
CA TYR A 35 8.52 -20.17 2.42
C TYR A 35 7.58 -19.36 3.34
N LEU A 36 7.72 -19.51 4.66
CA LEU A 36 6.98 -18.72 5.66
C LEU A 36 7.42 -17.25 5.72
N THR A 37 8.69 -16.93 5.45
CA THR A 37 9.18 -15.54 5.41
C THR A 37 8.75 -14.78 4.14
N ARG A 38 7.99 -15.41 3.23
CA ARG A 38 7.37 -14.66 2.14
C ARG A 38 6.34 -13.72 2.77
N LEU A 39 6.60 -12.41 2.74
CA LEU A 39 5.80 -11.35 3.39
C LEU A 39 4.27 -11.54 3.27
N VAL A 40 3.83 -12.09 2.14
CA VAL A 40 2.45 -12.48 1.87
C VAL A 40 1.88 -13.43 2.95
N CYS A 41 2.59 -14.50 3.31
CA CYS A 41 2.14 -15.47 4.31
C CYS A 41 2.11 -14.87 5.72
N PHE A 42 3.05 -13.99 6.05
CA PHE A 42 3.08 -13.30 7.33
C PHE A 42 1.87 -12.36 7.50
N VAL A 43 1.50 -11.63 6.45
CA VAL A 43 0.29 -10.78 6.43
C VAL A 43 -0.98 -11.61 6.62
N ASP A 44 -1.07 -12.79 5.99
CA ASP A 44 -2.22 -13.70 6.12
C ASP A 44 -2.40 -14.18 7.58
N ILE A 45 -1.31 -14.55 8.25
CA ILE A 45 -1.31 -14.96 9.66
C ILE A 45 -1.76 -13.82 10.58
N ILE A 46 -1.26 -12.59 10.35
CA ILE A 46 -1.68 -11.41 11.13
C ILE A 46 -3.18 -11.15 10.97
N ILE A 47 -3.70 -11.24 9.74
CA ILE A 47 -5.13 -11.05 9.46
C ILE A 47 -5.98 -12.08 10.22
N ILE A 48 -5.55 -13.34 10.28
CA ILE A 48 -6.26 -14.40 11.02
C ILE A 48 -6.28 -14.09 12.53
N ILE A 49 -5.15 -13.68 13.10
CA ILE A 49 -5.03 -13.32 14.52
C ILE A 49 -5.97 -12.16 14.86
N VAL A 50 -5.97 -11.10 14.06
CA VAL A 50 -6.84 -9.92 14.26
C VAL A 50 -8.32 -10.29 14.12
N THR A 51 -8.67 -11.17 13.18
CA THR A 51 -10.05 -11.64 12.99
C THR A 51 -10.54 -12.43 14.21
N ILE A 52 -9.72 -13.32 14.77
CA ILE A 52 -10.06 -14.10 15.97
C ILE A 52 -10.19 -13.20 17.20
N LEU A 53 -9.25 -12.26 17.38
CA LEU A 53 -9.28 -11.29 18.48
C LEU A 53 -10.57 -10.46 18.44
N MET A 54 -10.99 -10.02 17.26
CA MET A 54 -12.22 -9.24 17.09
C MET A 54 -13.47 -10.04 17.45
N VAL A 55 -13.60 -11.30 16.99
CA VAL A 55 -14.74 -12.15 17.36
C VAL A 55 -14.81 -12.36 18.89
N TYR A 56 -13.66 -12.43 19.55
CA TYR A 56 -13.59 -12.55 21.01
C TYR A 56 -14.02 -11.25 21.73
N LEU A 57 -13.60 -10.09 21.22
CA LEU A 57 -13.91 -8.78 21.78
C LEU A 57 -15.37 -8.35 21.54
N GLU A 58 -15.94 -8.70 20.39
CA GLU A 58 -17.34 -8.42 20.01
C GLU A 58 -18.33 -9.01 21.01
N LYS A 59 -17.99 -10.17 21.60
CA LYS A 59 -18.83 -10.85 22.58
C LYS A 59 -18.93 -10.13 23.93
N SER A 60 -18.03 -9.18 24.21
CA SER A 60 -17.91 -8.56 25.53
C SER A 60 -18.34 -7.10 25.53
N TYR A 61 -17.90 -6.26 24.57
CA TYR A 61 -18.12 -4.80 24.61
C TYR A 61 -17.84 -4.16 23.26
N ILE A 62 -18.82 -3.95 22.35
CA ILE A 62 -18.52 -3.21 21.12
C ILE A 62 -19.60 -2.19 20.72
N SER A 63 -19.14 -0.95 20.59
CA SER A 63 -19.75 0.25 19.99
C SER A 63 -19.35 0.35 18.51
N ASP A 64 -20.17 1.03 17.69
CA ASP A 64 -20.12 1.11 16.21
C ASP A 64 -18.73 1.26 15.57
N LYS A 65 -17.76 1.88 16.25
CA LYS A 65 -16.42 2.12 15.69
C LYS A 65 -15.64 0.87 15.29
N THR A 66 -15.91 -0.27 15.90
CA THR A 66 -15.23 -1.53 15.54
C THR A 66 -15.64 -2.05 14.16
N LEU A 67 -16.86 -1.73 13.71
CA LEU A 67 -17.37 -2.12 12.39
C LEU A 67 -16.60 -1.44 11.25
N ASP A 68 -16.07 -0.24 11.48
CA ASP A 68 -15.26 0.47 10.48
C ASP A 68 -13.88 -0.19 10.29
N TYR A 69 -13.26 -0.70 11.36
CA TYR A 69 -12.01 -1.45 11.27
C TYR A 69 -12.18 -2.77 10.51
N LEU A 70 -13.35 -3.41 10.63
CA LEU A 70 -13.70 -4.61 9.87
C LEU A 70 -13.69 -4.35 8.35
N ARG A 71 -14.26 -3.22 7.90
CA ARG A 71 -14.24 -2.83 6.47
C ARG A 71 -12.83 -2.58 5.96
N LEU A 72 -11.98 -1.92 6.76
CA LEU A 72 -10.57 -1.69 6.43
C LEU A 72 -9.77 -2.99 6.31
N ILE A 73 -9.99 -3.96 7.20
CA ILE A 73 -9.34 -5.29 7.13
C ILE A 73 -9.81 -6.07 5.89
N GLN A 74 -11.09 -5.97 5.53
CA GLN A 74 -11.63 -6.58 4.31
C GLN A 74 -10.98 -5.99 3.04
N ILE A 75 -10.74 -4.68 3.00
CA ILE A 75 -10.02 -4.02 1.89
C ILE A 75 -8.55 -4.46 1.84
N LEU A 76 -7.88 -4.58 2.99
CA LEU A 76 -6.50 -5.10 3.07
C LEU A 76 -6.41 -6.56 2.58
N ARG A 77 -7.48 -7.35 2.76
CA ARG A 77 -7.59 -8.71 2.22
C ARG A 77 -7.78 -8.73 0.70
N LEU A 78 -8.54 -7.79 0.13
CA LEU A 78 -8.65 -7.63 -1.33
C LEU A 78 -7.27 -7.32 -1.95
N PHE A 79 -6.44 -6.55 -1.25
CA PHE A 79 -5.06 -6.28 -1.66
C PHE A 79 -4.16 -7.54 -1.65
N HIS A 80 -4.42 -8.50 -0.77
CA HIS A 80 -3.68 -9.76 -0.73
C HIS A 80 -4.03 -10.68 -1.93
N ILE A 81 -5.25 -10.60 -2.47
CA ILE A 81 -5.70 -11.46 -3.57
C ILE A 81 -5.06 -11.12 -4.92
N ASP A 82 -4.32 -10.01 -5.02
CA ASP A 82 -3.43 -9.64 -6.13
C ASP A 82 -2.15 -10.52 -6.19
N ARG A 83 -2.34 -11.81 -5.85
CA ARG A 83 -1.40 -12.76 -5.26
C ARG A 83 -0.42 -13.36 -6.26
N GLN A 84 0.31 -12.53 -6.98
CA GLN A 84 1.51 -13.03 -7.63
C GLN A 84 2.73 -12.17 -7.41
N MET A 85 2.57 -10.93 -6.94
CA MET A 85 3.70 -9.99 -6.85
C MET A 85 4.41 -9.87 -8.22
N THR A 86 3.80 -10.40 -9.29
CA THR A 86 4.32 -10.47 -10.64
C THR A 86 4.17 -9.11 -11.25
N THR A 87 3.05 -8.42 -11.02
CA THR A 87 2.84 -7.01 -11.32
C THR A 87 3.91 -6.15 -10.65
N TRP A 88 4.13 -6.33 -9.35
CA TRP A 88 5.18 -5.61 -8.61
C TRP A 88 6.61 -5.93 -9.09
N ARG A 89 6.88 -7.20 -9.43
CA ARG A 89 8.17 -7.61 -10.02
C ARG A 89 8.35 -7.08 -11.44
N LEU A 90 7.29 -7.04 -12.24
CA LEU A 90 7.28 -6.47 -13.59
C LEU A 90 7.52 -4.97 -13.54
N ILE A 91 6.79 -4.24 -12.69
CA ILE A 91 6.98 -2.80 -12.47
C ILE A 91 8.41 -2.53 -12.00
N LYS A 92 8.91 -3.29 -11.03
CA LYS A 92 10.30 -3.14 -10.57
C LYS A 92 11.30 -3.41 -11.69
N ASN A 93 11.09 -4.43 -12.52
CA ASN A 93 11.97 -4.75 -13.64
C ASN A 93 11.93 -3.63 -14.71
N MET A 94 10.74 -3.09 -15.00
CA MET A 94 10.57 -1.95 -15.91
C MET A 94 11.31 -0.71 -15.40
N ILE A 95 11.15 -0.36 -14.11
CA ILE A 95 11.87 0.75 -13.49
C ILE A 95 13.39 0.51 -13.52
N MET A 96 13.83 -0.73 -13.34
CA MET A 96 15.25 -1.06 -13.42
C MET A 96 15.82 -0.96 -14.83
N LEU A 97 15.03 -1.24 -15.87
CA LEU A 97 15.44 -1.07 -17.27
C LEU A 97 15.57 0.42 -17.62
N GLY A 98 14.59 1.24 -17.22
CA GLY A 98 14.56 2.68 -17.49
C GLY A 98 15.18 3.56 -16.41
N LYS A 99 15.98 3.00 -15.49
CA LYS A 99 16.41 3.73 -14.27
C LYS A 99 17.14 5.04 -14.57
N TRP A 100 17.91 5.06 -15.66
CA TRP A 100 18.72 6.22 -16.04
C TRP A 100 17.86 7.34 -16.62
N GLU A 101 16.85 7.00 -17.42
CA GLU A 101 15.89 7.95 -18.00
C GLU A 101 14.98 8.52 -16.91
N LEU A 102 14.49 7.66 -16.00
CA LEU A 102 13.66 8.09 -14.88
C LEU A 102 14.43 9.01 -13.92
N LEU A 103 15.69 8.67 -13.61
CA LEU A 103 16.53 9.49 -12.74
C LEU A 103 16.84 10.85 -13.39
N ALA A 104 17.09 10.88 -14.70
CA ALA A 104 17.33 12.12 -15.43
C ALA A 104 16.08 13.03 -15.41
N ALA A 105 14.89 12.47 -15.68
CA ALA A 105 13.64 13.24 -15.60
C ALA A 105 13.39 13.79 -14.18
N TYR A 106 13.55 12.94 -13.16
CA TYR A 106 13.43 13.36 -11.76
C TYR A 106 14.42 14.47 -11.40
N TYR A 107 15.68 14.36 -11.86
CA TYR A 107 16.73 15.34 -11.58
C TYR A 107 16.44 16.70 -12.23
N ILE A 108 16.00 16.72 -13.50
CA ILE A 108 15.63 17.95 -14.20
C ILE A 108 14.45 18.64 -13.50
N THR A 109 13.41 17.89 -13.12
CA THR A 109 12.27 18.43 -12.37
C THR A 109 12.70 19.02 -11.02
N PHE A 110 13.62 18.35 -10.32
CA PHE A 110 14.12 18.84 -9.04
C PHE A 110 14.91 20.15 -9.18
N ILE A 111 15.80 20.25 -10.16
CA ILE A 111 16.53 21.50 -10.46
C ILE A 111 15.56 22.62 -10.83
N LEU A 112 14.59 22.35 -11.71
CA LEU A 112 13.61 23.35 -12.12
C LEU A 112 12.76 23.83 -10.94
N CYS A 113 12.40 22.93 -10.03
CA CYS A 113 11.68 23.26 -8.79
C CYS A 113 12.52 24.19 -7.89
N LEU A 114 13.79 23.86 -7.66
CA LEU A 114 14.70 24.72 -6.89
C LEU A 114 14.86 26.10 -7.53
N LEU A 115 14.94 26.15 -8.86
CA LEU A 115 15.02 27.41 -9.60
C LEU A 115 13.75 28.24 -9.43
N MET A 116 12.56 27.63 -9.57
CA MET A 116 11.28 28.32 -9.37
C MET A 116 11.13 28.86 -7.94
N VAL A 117 11.53 28.09 -6.93
CA VAL A 117 11.50 28.55 -5.53
C VAL A 117 12.43 29.74 -5.33
N ASN A 118 13.64 29.72 -5.91
CA ASN A 118 14.56 30.85 -5.83
C ASN A 118 14.04 32.08 -6.59
N LEU A 119 13.42 31.90 -7.76
CA LEU A 119 12.81 33.00 -8.50
C LEU A 119 11.67 33.66 -7.72
N ILE A 120 10.80 32.87 -7.09
CA ILE A 120 9.73 33.40 -6.23
C ILE A 120 10.33 34.16 -5.04
N TYR A 121 11.35 33.60 -4.40
CA TYR A 121 12.03 34.25 -3.26
C TYR A 121 12.69 35.57 -3.64
N ILE A 122 13.33 35.65 -4.82
CA ILE A 122 13.91 36.89 -5.34
C ILE A 122 12.80 37.89 -5.71
N SER A 123 11.73 37.44 -6.37
CA SER A 123 10.59 38.29 -6.74
C SER A 123 9.95 38.96 -5.52
N ASP A 124 9.79 38.21 -4.42
CA ASP A 124 9.22 38.72 -3.17
C ASP A 124 10.15 39.76 -2.51
N ASN A 125 11.46 39.50 -2.51
CA ASN A 125 12.45 40.40 -1.92
C ASN A 125 12.72 41.67 -2.73
N GLU A 126 12.67 41.61 -4.06
CA GLU A 126 12.87 42.77 -4.94
C GLU A 126 11.57 43.58 -5.15
N GLY A 127 10.48 43.21 -4.46
CA GLY A 127 9.19 43.89 -4.57
C GLY A 127 8.54 43.73 -5.94
N PHE A 128 9.00 42.77 -6.74
CA PHE A 128 8.41 42.46 -8.04
C PHE A 128 7.13 41.65 -7.81
N VAL A 129 5.99 42.30 -8.00
CA VAL A 129 4.67 41.65 -7.90
C VAL A 129 4.48 40.77 -9.15
N LEU A 130 5.01 39.54 -9.13
CA LEU A 130 4.36 38.48 -9.88
C LEU A 130 2.96 38.37 -9.27
N GLU A 131 1.92 38.76 -10.01
CA GLU A 131 0.52 38.58 -9.62
C GLU A 131 0.21 37.08 -9.47
N LEU A 132 0.72 36.45 -8.43
CA LEU A 132 0.22 35.18 -7.96
C LEU A 132 -1.20 35.48 -7.48
N PRO A 133 -2.22 34.78 -7.98
CA PRO A 133 -3.58 34.96 -7.51
C PRO A 133 -3.58 34.68 -6.00
N LYS A 134 -3.68 35.74 -5.21
CA LYS A 134 -3.69 35.74 -3.74
C LYS A 134 -4.90 34.97 -3.17
N ASN A 135 -5.79 34.51 -4.04
CA ASN A 135 -6.98 33.77 -3.73
C ASN A 135 -6.67 32.26 -3.70
N SER A 136 -6.58 31.68 -2.50
CA SER A 136 -6.34 30.25 -2.26
C SER A 136 -7.35 29.33 -2.96
N SER A 137 -8.54 29.83 -3.29
CA SER A 137 -9.54 29.10 -4.09
C SER A 137 -9.15 28.93 -5.56
N GLN A 138 -8.40 29.87 -6.14
CA GLN A 138 -7.96 29.87 -7.54
C GLN A 138 -6.76 28.93 -7.75
N ILE A 139 -5.89 28.83 -6.74
CA ILE A 139 -4.76 27.88 -6.71
C ILE A 139 -5.29 26.44 -6.64
N ASN A 140 -6.29 26.17 -5.78
CA ASN A 140 -6.90 24.84 -5.70
C ASN A 140 -7.62 24.45 -7.00
N SER A 141 -8.31 25.39 -7.65
CA SER A 141 -8.99 25.10 -8.92
C SER A 141 -8.01 24.91 -10.09
N ALA A 142 -6.91 25.65 -10.14
CA ALA A 142 -5.83 25.44 -11.11
C ALA A 142 -5.12 24.09 -10.90
N LEU A 143 -4.85 23.71 -9.65
CA LEU A 143 -4.28 22.41 -9.30
C LEU A 143 -5.24 21.26 -9.67
N THR A 144 -6.55 21.40 -9.45
CA THR A 144 -7.52 20.38 -9.85
C THR A 144 -7.66 20.22 -11.37
N LEU A 145 -7.46 21.29 -12.14
CA LEU A 145 -7.45 21.24 -13.61
C LEU A 145 -6.16 20.65 -14.18
N TRP A 146 -5.05 20.74 -13.44
CA TRP A 146 -3.76 20.17 -13.84
C TRP A 146 -3.59 18.69 -13.49
N LEU A 147 -4.38 18.20 -12.52
CA LEU A 147 -4.39 16.81 -12.05
C LEU A 147 -5.43 15.92 -12.73
N LEU A 148 -6.25 16.48 -13.63
CA LEU A 148 -7.28 15.79 -14.42
C LEU A 148 -6.83 15.67 -15.89
#